data_AF-A0A7W1UIV9-F1
#
_entry.id   AF-A0A7W1UIV9-F1
#
_cell.length_a   1.000
_cell.length_b   1.000
_cell.length_c   1.000
_cell.angle_alpha   90.00
_cell.angle_beta   90.00
_cell.angle_gamma   90.00
#
_symmetry.space_group_name_H-M   'P 1'
#
loop_
_entity.id
_entity.type
_entity.pdbx_description
1 polymer ?
#
loop_
_entity_poly.entity_id
_entity_poly.type
_entity_poly.pdbx_seq_one_letter_code
_entity_poly.pdbx_strand_id
1 'polypeptide(L)' 'ISSWTYLLVPSRMGNCDKARALAKVVEWSLTEGGEAARQLHYAPLPENLRRHVLAKLRTVTCGPNGEPAMAAR' A
#
# COMPACT_ATOMS: atom_id res chain seq x y z
N ILE A 1 9.09 2.76 -24.53
CA ILE A 1 9.37 3.67 -23.40
C ILE A 1 8.40 3.31 -22.28
N SER A 2 8.87 3.10 -21.05
CA SER A 2 8.04 2.76 -19.88
C SER A 2 8.50 3.56 -18.66
N SER A 3 7.58 3.77 -17.70
CA SER A 3 7.85 4.48 -16.46
C SER A 3 6.94 3.97 -15.35
N TRP A 4 7.24 4.36 -14.12
CA TRP A 4 6.42 4.08 -12.93
C TRP A 4 5.44 5.23 -12.66
N THR A 5 4.40 4.91 -11.91
CA THR A 5 3.56 5.90 -11.22
C THR A 5 3.66 5.68 -9.72
N TYR A 6 3.52 6.75 -8.94
CA TYR A 6 3.81 6.74 -7.51
C TYR A 6 2.59 7.16 -6.70
N LEU A 7 2.40 6.52 -5.55
CA LEU A 7 1.46 6.92 -4.52
C LEU A 7 2.25 7.55 -3.36
N LEU A 8 1.81 8.72 -2.92
CA LEU A 8 2.31 9.35 -1.69
C LEU A 8 1.36 9.00 -0.55
N VAL A 9 1.87 8.27 0.44
CA VAL A 9 1.11 7.86 1.62
C VAL A 9 1.70 8.57 2.84
N PRO A 10 0.91 9.31 3.63
CA PRO A 10 1.38 9.89 4.89
C PRO A 10 1.88 8.80 5.83
N SER A 11 3.06 9.00 6.42
CA SER A 11 3.62 8.06 7.41
C SER A 11 2.84 8.06 8.73
N ARG A 12 2.14 9.16 9.04
CA ARG A 12 1.25 9.31 10.20
C ARG A 12 -0.07 9.98 9.78
N MET A 13 -1.19 9.42 10.21
CA MET A 13 -2.53 9.95 9.90
C MET A 13 -3.35 10.20 11.17
N GLY A 14 -4.11 11.29 11.23
CA GLY A 14 -4.92 11.60 12.42
C GLY A 14 -6.10 10.63 12.63
N ASN A 15 -6.74 10.18 11.53
CA ASN A 15 -7.90 9.29 11.57
C ASN A 15 -7.47 7.85 11.27
N CYS A 16 -7.61 6.96 12.26
CA CYS A 16 -7.20 5.56 12.13
C CYS A 16 -8.06 4.74 11.16
N ASP A 17 -9.36 5.02 11.05
CA ASP A 17 -10.23 4.29 10.13
C ASP A 17 -9.83 4.55 8.68
N LYS A 18 -9.54 5.82 8.36
CA LYS A 18 -9.00 6.21 7.05
C LYS A 18 -7.62 5.59 6.78
N ALA A 19 -6.75 5.57 7.78
CA ALA A 19 -5.41 4.97 7.65
C ALA A 19 -5.50 3.47 7.34
N ARG A 20 -6.35 2.73 8.08
CA ARG A 20 -6.60 1.30 7.86
C ARG A 20 -7.19 1.04 6.49
N ALA A 21 -8.19 1.83 6.08
CA ALA A 21 -8.83 1.69 4.77
C ALA A 21 -7.84 1.94 3.62
N LEU A 22 -7.04 3.01 3.71
CA LEU A 22 -5.99 3.32 2.72
C LEU A 22 -4.99 2.18 2.63
N ALA A 23 -4.46 1.73 3.77
CA ALA A 23 -3.48 0.66 3.80
C ALA A 23 -4.04 -0.65 3.23
N LYS A 24 -5.31 -0.96 3.50
CA LYS A 24 -5.98 -2.14 2.93
C LYS A 24 -6.11 -2.07 1.41
N VAL A 25 -6.46 -0.92 0.85
CA VAL A 25 -6.55 -0.75 -0.62
C VAL A 25 -5.18 -0.89 -1.27
N VAL A 26 -4.15 -0.29 -0.69
CA VAL A 26 -2.78 -0.42 -1.22
C VAL A 26 -2.29 -1.86 -1.11
N GLU A 27 -2.51 -2.55 0.01
CA GLU A 27 -2.20 -3.97 0.17
C GLU A 27 -2.90 -4.83 -0.89
N TRP A 28 -4.22 -4.67 -1.03
CA TRP A 28 -5.00 -5.39 -2.04
C TRP A 28 -4.50 -5.14 -3.47
N SER A 29 -4.18 -3.88 -3.81
CA SER A 29 -3.67 -3.53 -5.14
C SER A 29 -2.37 -4.26 -5.48
N LEU A 30 -1.56 -4.57 -4.45
CA LEU A 30 -0.30 -5.26 -4.57
C LEU A 30 -0.50 -6.77 -4.64
N THR A 31 -1.40 -7.35 -3.84
CA THR A 31 -1.56 -8.82 -3.73
C THR A 31 -2.57 -9.42 -4.71
N GLU A 32 -3.65 -8.71 -5.03
CA GLU A 32 -4.80 -9.20 -5.79
C GLU A 32 -5.06 -8.39 -7.06
N GLY A 33 -4.69 -7.10 -7.07
CA GLY A 33 -4.94 -6.19 -8.20
C GLY A 33 -4.15 -6.46 -9.49
N GLY A 34 -3.23 -7.44 -9.49
CA GLY A 34 -2.33 -7.69 -10.61
C GLY A 34 -3.03 -8.07 -11.91
N GLU A 35 -4.14 -8.79 -11.85
CA GLU A 35 -4.88 -9.19 -13.05
C GLU A 35 -5.65 -8.02 -13.68
N ALA A 36 -6.29 -7.19 -12.85
CA ALA A 36 -6.93 -5.96 -13.31
C ALA A 36 -5.91 -5.01 -13.97
N ALA A 37 -4.69 -4.91 -13.43
CA ALA A 37 -3.62 -4.12 -14.02
C ALA A 37 -3.24 -4.62 -15.43
N ARG A 38 -3.12 -5.95 -15.62
CA ARG A 38 -2.79 -6.54 -16.93
C ARG A 38 -3.88 -6.31 -17.97
N GLN A 39 -5.16 -6.42 -17.59
CA GLN A 39 -6.30 -6.13 -18.47
C GLN A 39 -6.30 -4.68 -18.96
N LEU A 40 -5.73 -3.77 -18.16
CA LEU A 40 -5.55 -2.36 -18.50
C LEU A 40 -4.17 -2.05 -19.12
N HIS A 41 -3.41 -3.07 -19.53
CA HIS A 41 -2.08 -2.98 -20.12
C HIS A 41 -0.99 -2.36 -19.21
N TYR A 42 -1.17 -2.40 -17.89
CA TYR A 42 -0.13 -2.07 -16.90
C TYR A 42 0.67 -3.31 -16.49
N ALA A 43 1.98 -3.14 -16.33
CA ALA A 43 2.86 -4.17 -15.79
C ALA A 43 2.75 -4.21 -14.25
N PRO A 44 2.38 -5.35 -13.63
CA PRO A 44 2.38 -5.48 -12.18
C PRO A 44 3.80 -5.37 -11.59
N LEU A 45 3.89 -4.93 -10.32
CA LEU A 45 5.19 -4.88 -9.64
C LEU A 45 5.78 -6.31 -9.49
N PRO A 46 7.08 -6.47 -9.78
CA PRO A 46 7.82 -7.68 -9.45
C PRO A 46 7.70 -8.05 -7.98
N GLU A 47 7.74 -9.34 -7.66
CA GLU A 47 7.48 -9.84 -6.30
C GLU A 47 8.43 -9.26 -5.24
N ASN A 48 9.72 -9.15 -5.54
CA ASN A 48 10.69 -8.58 -4.61
C ASN A 48 10.35 -7.13 -4.25
N LEU A 49 9.96 -6.31 -5.23
CA LEU A 49 9.55 -4.92 -5.00
C LEU A 49 8.22 -4.86 -4.27
N ARG A 50 7.25 -5.71 -4.64
CA ARG A 50 5.96 -5.81 -3.95
C ARG A 50 6.14 -6.08 -2.45
N ARG A 51 6.99 -7.05 -2.09
CA ARG A 51 7.29 -7.36 -0.67
C ARG A 51 7.92 -6.18 0.05
N HIS A 52 8.83 -5.45 -0.61
CA HIS A 52 9.43 -4.25 -0.05
C HIS A 52 8.40 -3.14 0.21
N VAL A 53 7.48 -2.91 -0.74
CA VAL A 53 6.40 -1.91 -0.57
C VAL A 53 5.43 -2.32 0.53
N LEU A 54 5.05 -3.60 0.62
CA LEU A 54 4.21 -4.10 1.72
C LEU A 54 4.88 -3.91 3.09
N ALA A 55 6.18 -4.16 3.19
CA ALA A 55 6.93 -3.92 4.43
C ALA A 55 6.94 -2.42 4.78
N LYS A 56 7.09 -1.54 3.79
CA LYS A 56 7.03 -0.09 4.00
C LYS A 56 5.64 0.39 4.40
N LEU A 57 4.58 -0.17 3.82
CA LEU A 57 3.19 0.16 4.16
C LEU A 57 2.88 -0.15 5.63
N ARG A 58 3.47 -1.21 6.20
CA ARG A 58 3.33 -1.57 7.62
C ARG A 58 3.89 -0.53 8.58
N THR A 59 4.73 0.40 8.12
CA THR A 59 5.26 1.49 8.96
C THR A 59 4.30 2.68 9.08
N VAL A 60 3.17 2.67 8.38
CA VAL A 60 2.16 3.73 8.51
C VAL A 60 1.50 3.64 9.88
N THR A 61 1.45 4.77 10.57
CA THR A 61 0.83 4.90 11.89
C THR A 61 -0.36 5.84 11.85
N CYS A 62 -1.19 5.80 12.89
CA CYS A 62 -2.34 6.68 13.04
C CYS A 62 -2.52 7.14 14.48
N GLY A 63 -3.47 8.06 14.69
CA GLY A 63 -3.93 8.46 16.01
C GLY A 63 -2.91 9.24 16.86
N PRO A 64 -3.32 9.62 18.08
CA PRO A 64 -2.49 10.44 18.97
C PRO A 64 -1.25 9.70 19.46
N ASN A 65 -1.33 8.37 19.60
CA ASN A 65 -0.26 7.55 20.18
C ASN A 65 0.60 6.83 19.11
N GLY A 66 0.30 7.03 17.82
CA GLY A 66 1.05 6.39 16.74
C GLY A 66 0.73 4.90 16.59
N GLU A 67 -0.54 4.53 16.76
CA GLU A 67 -0.96 3.14 16.59
C GLU A 67 -0.69 2.65 15.15
N PRO A 68 -0.29 1.40 14.93
CA PRO A 68 -0.12 0.87 13.58
C PRO A 68 -1.43 0.91 12.76
N ALA A 69 -1.33 1.38 11.52
CA ALA A 69 -2.46 1.39 10.59
C ALA A 69 -2.78 -0.01 10.03
N MET A 70 -1.85 -0.95 10.11
CA MET A 70 -2.07 -2.36 9.76
C MET A 70 -1.69 -3.26 10.94
N ALA A 71 -2.39 -4.39 11.08
CA ALA A 71 -2.03 -5.40 12.07
C ALA A 71 -0.68 -6.08 11.69
N ALA A 72 0.09 -6.47 12.70
CA ALA A 72 1.20 -7.40 12.50
C ALA A 72 0.61 -8.77 12.11
N ARG A 73 1.03 -9.31 10.97
CA ARG A 73 0.71 -10.67 10.52
C ARG A 73 1.86 -11.60 10.86
#